data_AF-A0A0A2MD12-F1
#
_entry.id   AF-A0A0A2MD12-F1
#
_cell.length_a   1.000
_cell.length_b   1.000
_cell.length_c   1.000
_cell.angle_alpha   90.00
_cell.angle_beta   90.00
_cell.angle_gamma   90.00
#
_symmetry.space_group_name_H-M   'P 1'
#
loop_
_entity.id
_entity.type
_entity.pdbx_description
1 polymer ?
#
loop_
_entity_poly.entity_id
_entity_poly.type
_entity_poly.pdbx_seq_one_letter_code
_entity_poly.pdbx_strand_id
1 'polypeptide(L)'
;MKLNATFRTVLLESICLLYVILFVYAAVSKLLEFDNFQAQLGQSPLLSAFTGFVSYSVLGLELIVALLVCFPKTRYIGLLSALSLMVLFTAYIVIILNYSYFVPCSCGGILESLGWKEHLVFNVGFVILALMGLLLATTNVRRTIFQLIIVFPTCIVFMVGLYIASERAMHRENPFIRRFVEGSAFKTDEVQLINNSHYLAGSDNGTVFLADHLAPMYITAFDTLLKTKKQFKIELERDDFPFQTVQMKVLPPFFYLTDGTVPVIYRGLLDDWKGKILMEPNGYYFSKAEITAPNTIVFRAQNSNNGENVLGTFQFGDSLHVSYAPNLLQKQVDGFFDTDGTMAFDPMMKKFAYTYYYRNQFMVSDPNLKLDYRGKTIDTISHVNFKTAYIKATKERKMASPPLTVNQLTAFSNGLLFVNSKIVGRYEPKEMWQEASVVDIYDTHNYSYLSSIYIYHVEKARLQSMYVVGDNLYAIIGSYLHRYHLNTNLIRKKT
;
A
#
# COMPACT_ATOMS: atom_id res chain seq x y z
N MET A 1 -1.44 -37.01 48.10
CA MET A 1 -1.38 -38.38 47.54
C MET A 1 -0.07 -38.55 46.79
N LYS A 2 0.80 -39.48 47.18
CA LYS A 2 1.97 -39.85 46.37
C LYS A 2 1.45 -40.63 45.16
N LEU A 3 1.61 -40.11 43.95
CA LEU A 3 1.26 -40.81 42.72
C LEU A 3 2.04 -42.13 42.64
N ASN A 4 1.40 -43.18 42.12
CA ASN A 4 2.05 -44.46 41.87
C ASN A 4 3.25 -44.25 40.92
N ALA A 5 4.41 -44.85 41.23
CA ALA A 5 5.66 -44.63 40.49
C ALA A 5 5.51 -44.96 38.99
N THR A 6 4.81 -46.05 38.68
CA THR A 6 4.50 -46.46 37.30
C THR A 6 3.61 -45.44 36.59
N PHE A 7 2.60 -44.92 37.28
CA PHE A 7 1.69 -43.90 36.72
C PHE A 7 2.42 -42.59 36.42
N ARG A 8 3.34 -42.16 37.28
CA ARG A 8 4.17 -40.97 37.05
C ARG A 8 5.03 -41.10 35.80
N THR A 9 5.65 -42.26 35.59
CA THR A 9 6.50 -42.50 34.41
C THR A 9 5.67 -42.54 33.13
N VAL A 10 4.56 -43.29 33.13
CA VAL A 10 3.65 -43.38 31.96
C VAL A 10 3.09 -42.01 31.60
N LEU A 11 2.68 -41.21 32.59
CA LEU A 11 2.17 -39.86 32.37
C LEU A 11 3.24 -38.94 31.78
N LEU A 12 4.47 -38.98 32.31
CA LEU A 12 5.59 -38.19 31.78
C LEU A 12 5.92 -38.58 30.34
N GLU A 13 5.99 -39.88 30.03
CA GLU A 13 6.27 -40.37 28.68
C GLU A 13 5.17 -39.98 27.70
N SER A 14 3.90 -40.03 28.13
CA SER A 14 2.76 -39.59 27.32
C SER A 14 2.86 -38.10 26.99
N ILE A 15 3.17 -37.25 27.99
CA ILE A 15 3.38 -35.81 27.77
C ILE A 15 4.53 -35.57 26.79
N CYS A 16 5.66 -36.26 26.96
CA CYS A 16 6.80 -36.13 26.06
C CYS A 16 6.46 -36.54 24.64
N LEU A 17 5.74 -37.65 24.45
CA LEU A 17 5.31 -38.12 23.13
C LEU A 17 4.39 -37.10 22.44
N LEU A 18 3.42 -36.53 23.17
CA LEU A 18 2.54 -35.48 22.62
C LEU A 18 3.33 -34.27 22.12
N TYR A 19 4.35 -33.82 22.88
CA TYR A 19 5.22 -32.73 22.46
C TYR A 19 6.05 -33.05 21.22
N VAL A 20 6.60 -34.27 21.15
CA VAL A 20 7.37 -34.71 19.98
C VAL A 20 6.47 -34.72 18.74
N ILE A 21 5.27 -35.32 18.84
CA ILE A 21 4.32 -35.34 17.72
C ILE A 21 3.96 -33.92 17.30
N LEU A 22 3.63 -33.05 18.25
CA LEU A 22 3.22 -31.68 17.95
C LEU A 22 4.33 -30.89 17.24
N PHE A 23 5.55 -30.87 17.76
CA PHE A 23 6.63 -30.07 17.17
C PHE A 23 7.15 -30.66 15.86
N VAL A 24 7.23 -31.99 15.72
CA VAL A 24 7.61 -32.61 14.45
C VAL A 24 6.55 -32.33 13.38
N TYR A 25 5.27 -32.49 13.72
CA TYR A 25 4.17 -32.17 12.81
C TYR A 25 4.21 -30.69 12.39
N ALA A 26 4.33 -29.78 13.36
CA ALA A 26 4.36 -28.34 13.11
C ALA A 26 5.57 -27.93 12.26
N ALA A 27 6.74 -28.53 12.48
CA ALA A 27 7.93 -28.25 11.69
C ALA A 27 7.81 -28.80 10.26
N VAL A 28 7.36 -30.04 10.09
CA VAL A 28 7.21 -30.66 8.76
C VAL A 28 6.17 -29.91 7.93
N SER A 29 5.03 -29.53 8.52
CA SER A 29 4.01 -28.74 7.83
C SER A 29 4.55 -27.39 7.35
N LYS A 30 5.31 -26.68 8.20
CA LYS A 30 5.95 -25.41 7.81
C LYS A 30 7.04 -25.58 6.76
N LEU A 31 7.75 -26.70 6.77
CA LEU A 31 8.79 -26.99 5.78
C LEU A 31 8.19 -27.26 4.39
N LEU A 32 7.07 -28.00 4.34
CA LEU A 32 6.38 -28.30 3.08
C LEU A 32 5.79 -27.04 2.43
N GLU A 33 5.29 -26.11 3.24
CA GLU A 33 4.67 -24.85 2.79
C GLU A 33 5.49 -23.63 3.20
N PHE A 34 6.82 -23.71 3.07
CA PHE A 34 7.73 -22.71 3.61
C PHE A 34 7.48 -21.30 3.05
N ASP A 35 7.18 -21.18 1.76
CA ASP A 35 6.88 -19.89 1.13
C ASP A 35 5.61 -19.25 1.72
N ASN A 36 4.56 -20.05 1.96
CA ASN A 36 3.32 -19.59 2.60
C ASN A 36 3.58 -19.21 4.06
N PHE A 37 4.30 -20.04 4.81
CA PHE A 37 4.68 -19.76 6.19
C PHE A 37 5.47 -18.44 6.30
N GLN A 38 6.44 -18.23 5.41
CA GLN A 38 7.22 -17.01 5.37
C GLN A 38 6.34 -15.81 4.96
N ALA A 39 5.41 -15.98 4.02
CA ALA A 39 4.46 -14.94 3.64
C ALA A 39 3.56 -14.53 4.81
N GLN A 40 2.99 -15.49 5.52
CA GLN A 40 2.12 -15.26 6.67
C GLN A 40 2.86 -14.61 7.85
N LEU A 41 4.10 -15.04 8.12
CA LEU A 41 4.98 -14.35 9.09
C LEU A 41 5.32 -12.92 8.66
N GLY A 42 5.55 -12.71 7.36
CA GLY A 42 5.76 -11.40 6.73
C GLY A 42 4.60 -10.44 6.94
N GLN A 43 3.38 -10.97 7.00
CA GLN A 43 2.18 -10.20 7.26
C GLN A 43 1.96 -9.95 8.76
N SER A 44 2.60 -10.68 9.68
CA SER A 44 2.43 -10.45 11.11
C SER A 44 3.09 -9.13 11.55
N PRO A 45 2.38 -8.15 12.13
CA PRO A 45 2.96 -6.85 12.50
C PRO A 45 4.16 -6.96 13.45
N LEU A 46 4.16 -7.99 14.29
CA LEU A 46 5.18 -8.23 15.29
C LEU A 46 6.45 -8.86 14.67
N LEU A 47 6.33 -9.64 13.59
CA LEU A 47 7.43 -10.45 13.05
C LEU A 47 7.86 -10.03 11.64
N SER A 48 7.09 -9.17 10.97
CA SER A 48 7.29 -8.77 9.56
C SER A 48 8.72 -8.35 9.28
N ALA A 49 9.30 -7.48 10.10
CA ALA A 49 10.66 -6.97 9.93
C ALA A 49 11.75 -8.05 10.06
N PHE A 50 11.47 -9.13 10.79
CA PHE A 50 12.42 -10.20 11.10
C PHE A 50 12.06 -11.55 10.46
N THR A 51 11.06 -11.58 9.58
CA THR A 51 10.48 -12.77 8.95
C THR A 51 11.52 -13.76 8.44
N GLY A 52 12.56 -13.28 7.73
CA GLY A 52 13.65 -14.12 7.25
C GLY A 52 14.34 -14.88 8.39
N PHE A 53 14.82 -14.18 9.42
CA PHE A 53 15.50 -14.82 10.55
C PHE A 53 14.56 -15.69 11.40
N VAL A 54 13.35 -15.20 11.68
CA VAL A 54 12.38 -15.88 12.54
C VAL A 54 11.85 -17.16 11.91
N SER A 55 11.56 -17.17 10.60
CA SER A 55 11.05 -18.36 9.91
C SER A 55 12.00 -19.56 10.02
N TYR A 56 13.29 -19.38 9.74
CA TYR A 56 14.28 -20.45 9.92
C TYR A 56 14.50 -20.80 11.40
N SER A 57 14.51 -19.81 12.30
CA SER A 57 14.74 -20.03 13.73
C SER A 57 13.63 -20.86 14.37
N VAL A 58 12.36 -20.57 14.06
CA VAL A 58 11.21 -21.32 14.60
C VAL A 58 11.27 -22.78 14.14
N LEU A 59 11.51 -23.02 12.85
CA LEU A 59 11.63 -24.38 12.32
C LEU A 59 12.75 -25.18 13.00
N GLY A 60 13.93 -24.56 13.14
CA GLY A 60 15.07 -25.18 13.81
C GLY A 60 14.79 -25.47 15.29
N LEU A 61 14.19 -24.51 16.01
CA LEU A 61 13.85 -24.67 17.42
C LEU A 61 12.81 -25.77 17.65
N GLU A 62 11.77 -25.87 16.81
CA GLU A 62 10.75 -26.93 16.92
C GLU A 62 11.39 -28.32 16.81
N LEU A 63 12.26 -28.55 15.82
CA LEU A 63 12.97 -29.82 15.65
C LEU A 63 13.97 -30.11 16.77
N ILE A 64 14.74 -29.11 17.20
CA ILE A 64 15.69 -29.25 18.32
C ILE A 64 14.96 -29.61 19.60
N VAL A 65 13.83 -28.94 19.91
CA VAL A 65 13.03 -29.23 21.10
C VAL A 65 12.45 -30.64 21.04
N ALA A 66 11.92 -31.07 19.91
CA ALA A 66 11.43 -32.44 19.73
C ALA A 66 12.54 -33.47 20.02
N LEU A 67 13.75 -33.26 19.48
CA LEU A 67 14.90 -34.13 19.74
C LEU A 67 15.31 -34.13 21.24
N LEU A 68 15.35 -32.97 21.89
CA LEU A 68 15.71 -32.87 23.31
C LEU A 68 14.71 -33.60 24.21
N VAL A 69 13.42 -33.61 23.86
CA VAL A 69 12.37 -34.31 24.63
C VAL A 69 12.45 -35.83 24.48
N CYS A 70 12.87 -36.33 23.30
CA CYS A 70 13.03 -37.76 23.03
C CYS A 70 14.06 -38.43 23.97
N PHE A 71 15.21 -37.80 24.21
CA PHE A 71 16.27 -38.41 25.01
C PHE A 71 16.08 -38.21 26.52
N PRO A 72 16.11 -39.28 27.35
CA PRO A 72 15.88 -39.18 28.79
C PRO A 72 16.82 -38.21 29.52
N LYS A 73 18.09 -38.12 29.07
CA LYS A 73 19.11 -37.25 29.68
C LYS A 73 18.84 -35.76 29.45
N THR A 74 18.23 -35.39 28.32
CA THR A 74 17.94 -33.99 27.95
C THR A 74 16.48 -33.61 28.17
N ARG A 75 15.63 -34.57 28.53
CA ARG A 75 14.17 -34.42 28.65
C ARG A 75 13.72 -33.22 29.48
N TYR A 76 14.37 -32.97 30.62
CA TYR A 76 14.04 -31.80 31.46
C TYR A 76 14.30 -30.49 30.73
N ILE A 77 15.44 -30.38 30.03
CA ILE A 77 15.80 -29.20 29.23
C ILE A 77 14.82 -29.08 28.04
N GLY A 78 14.52 -30.18 27.37
CA GLY A 78 13.53 -30.22 26.28
C GLY A 78 12.15 -29.73 26.72
N LEU A 79 11.65 -30.18 27.89
CA LEU A 79 10.36 -29.72 28.44
C LEU A 79 10.40 -28.25 28.85
N LEU A 80 11.53 -27.75 29.38
CA LEU A 80 11.69 -26.33 29.69
C LEU A 80 11.70 -25.47 28.42
N SER A 81 12.40 -25.91 27.37
CA SER A 81 12.40 -25.23 26.07
C SER A 81 11.04 -25.29 25.39
N ALA A 82 10.33 -26.42 25.48
CA ALA A 82 8.96 -26.56 25.01
C ALA A 82 8.01 -25.58 25.71
N LEU A 83 8.12 -25.45 27.03
CA LEU A 83 7.38 -24.45 27.80
C LEU A 83 7.66 -23.04 27.29
N SER A 84 8.94 -22.67 27.16
CA SER A 84 9.33 -21.34 26.68
C SER A 84 8.75 -21.04 25.31
N LEU A 85 8.81 -22.00 24.37
CA LEU A 85 8.27 -21.82 23.02
C LEU A 85 6.74 -21.66 23.04
N MET A 86 6.02 -22.46 23.84
CA MET A 86 4.57 -22.31 24.00
C MET A 86 4.19 -20.98 24.65
N VAL A 87 4.95 -20.50 25.65
CA VAL A 87 4.71 -19.20 26.28
C VAL A 87 4.98 -18.06 25.30
N LEU A 88 6.05 -18.10 24.52
CA LEU A 88 6.32 -17.12 23.45
C LEU A 88 5.18 -17.09 22.43
N PHE A 89 4.72 -18.26 21.97
CA PHE A 89 3.59 -18.35 21.04
C PHE A 89 2.27 -17.90 21.67
N THR A 90 2.07 -18.13 22.97
CA THR A 90 0.88 -17.64 23.71
C THR A 90 0.90 -16.12 23.78
N ALA A 91 2.03 -15.54 24.19
CA ALA A 91 2.22 -14.09 24.25
C ALA A 91 2.03 -13.44 22.87
N TYR A 92 2.56 -14.06 21.82
CA TYR A 92 2.34 -13.66 20.43
C TYR A 92 0.85 -13.59 20.07
N ILE A 93 0.09 -14.65 20.32
CA ILE A 93 -1.36 -14.70 20.05
C ILE A 93 -2.10 -13.62 20.85
N VAL A 94 -1.78 -13.46 22.14
CA VAL A 94 -2.42 -12.46 23.01
C VAL A 94 -2.14 -11.04 22.51
N ILE A 95 -0.90 -10.73 22.11
CA ILE A 95 -0.55 -9.41 21.57
C ILE A 95 -1.33 -9.15 20.27
N ILE A 96 -1.39 -10.12 19.36
CA ILE A 96 -2.13 -9.97 18.10
C ILE A 96 -3.61 -9.73 18.34
N LEU A 97 -4.25 -10.52 19.20
CA LEU A 97 -5.70 -10.43 19.44
C LEU A 97 -6.13 -9.13 20.14
N ASN A 98 -5.23 -8.44 20.85
CA ASN A 98 -5.58 -7.24 21.63
C ASN A 98 -4.99 -5.94 21.07
N TYR A 99 -3.85 -6.00 20.37
CA TYR A 99 -3.11 -4.81 19.94
C TYR A 99 -2.87 -4.73 18.44
N SER A 100 -3.09 -5.81 17.69
CA SER A 100 -2.93 -5.77 16.24
C SER A 100 -4.18 -5.20 15.57
N TYR A 101 -3.97 -4.30 14.61
CA TYR A 101 -5.03 -3.75 13.76
C TYR A 101 -5.65 -4.80 12.83
N PHE A 102 -4.95 -5.90 12.60
CA PHE A 102 -5.43 -7.02 11.81
C PHE A 102 -4.84 -8.34 12.33
N VAL A 103 -5.60 -9.42 12.16
CA VAL A 103 -5.20 -10.76 12.58
C VAL A 103 -4.85 -11.54 11.30
N PRO A 104 -3.59 -11.94 11.07
CA PRO A 104 -3.23 -12.71 9.88
C PRO A 104 -3.92 -14.08 9.89
N CYS A 105 -3.95 -14.78 8.76
CA CYS A 105 -4.39 -16.18 8.73
C CYS A 105 -3.47 -17.05 9.63
N SER A 106 -4.01 -18.11 10.22
CA SER A 106 -3.31 -18.90 11.25
C SER A 106 -2.28 -19.85 10.63
N CYS A 107 -0.99 -19.69 10.95
CA CYS A 107 0.09 -20.50 10.38
C CYS A 107 0.19 -21.89 11.06
N GLY A 108 -0.54 -22.91 10.59
CA GLY A 108 -0.65 -24.16 11.35
C GLY A 108 -0.84 -25.50 10.61
N GLY A 109 -0.97 -25.55 9.29
CA GLY A 109 -1.31 -26.80 8.59
C GLY A 109 -2.71 -27.29 8.96
N ILE A 110 -2.88 -28.49 9.53
CA ILE A 110 -4.19 -28.96 10.05
C ILE A 110 -4.71 -28.01 11.15
N LEU A 111 -3.80 -27.37 11.90
CA LEU A 111 -4.17 -26.35 12.87
C LEU A 111 -4.63 -25.04 12.20
N GLU A 112 -4.34 -24.76 10.92
CA GLU A 112 -4.82 -23.58 10.17
C GLU A 112 -6.35 -23.48 10.12
N SER A 113 -7.05 -24.61 10.31
CA SER A 113 -8.51 -24.65 10.42
C SER A 113 -9.06 -24.14 11.76
N LEU A 114 -8.22 -24.00 12.79
CA LEU A 114 -8.62 -23.47 14.09
C LEU A 114 -8.58 -21.93 14.06
N GLY A 115 -9.60 -21.31 14.63
CA GLY A 115 -9.58 -19.87 14.88
C GLY A 115 -8.55 -19.48 15.95
N TRP A 116 -8.19 -18.20 16.00
CA TRP A 116 -7.15 -17.70 16.90
C TRP A 116 -7.45 -17.90 18.40
N LYS A 117 -8.72 -17.91 18.79
CA LYS A 117 -9.13 -18.19 20.17
C LYS A 117 -8.96 -19.67 20.50
N GLU A 118 -9.30 -20.55 19.56
CA GLU A 118 -9.11 -21.99 19.66
C GLU A 118 -7.61 -22.34 19.74
N HIS A 119 -6.77 -21.69 18.93
CA HIS A 119 -5.31 -21.78 19.03
C HIS A 119 -4.79 -21.35 20.41
N LEU A 120 -5.32 -20.25 20.95
CA LEU A 120 -4.93 -19.78 22.27
C LEU A 120 -5.25 -20.81 23.34
N VAL A 121 -6.46 -21.39 23.32
CA VAL A 121 -6.88 -22.44 24.27
C VAL A 121 -6.02 -23.68 24.12
N PHE A 122 -5.76 -24.12 22.88
CA PHE A 122 -4.88 -25.25 22.58
C PHE A 122 -3.48 -25.02 23.18
N ASN A 123 -2.89 -23.84 22.93
CA ASN A 123 -1.54 -23.52 23.38
C ASN A 123 -1.44 -23.41 24.90
N VAL A 124 -2.44 -22.81 25.56
CA VAL A 124 -2.55 -22.78 27.04
C VAL A 124 -2.65 -24.19 27.61
N GLY A 125 -3.39 -25.10 26.96
CA GLY A 125 -3.44 -26.51 27.33
C GLY A 125 -2.05 -27.16 27.31
N PHE A 126 -1.26 -26.92 26.27
CA PHE A 126 0.12 -27.40 26.21
C PHE A 126 1.00 -26.73 27.27
N VAL A 127 0.88 -25.43 27.54
CA VAL A 127 1.61 -24.79 28.66
C VAL A 127 1.38 -25.53 29.98
N ILE A 128 0.13 -25.92 30.29
CA ILE A 128 -0.21 -26.69 31.49
C ILE A 128 0.45 -28.07 31.45
N LEU A 129 0.41 -28.77 30.31
CA LEU A 129 1.08 -30.07 30.15
C LEU A 129 2.60 -29.99 30.33
N ALA A 130 3.27 -28.95 29.83
CA ALA A 130 4.69 -28.73 30.09
C ALA A 130 4.98 -28.50 31.58
N LEU A 131 4.17 -27.70 32.27
CA LEU A 131 4.32 -27.49 33.71
C LEU A 131 4.18 -28.80 34.49
N MET A 132 3.18 -29.62 34.15
CA MET A 132 3.02 -30.96 34.72
C MET A 132 4.24 -31.84 34.42
N GLY A 133 4.69 -31.89 33.17
CA GLY A 133 5.86 -32.65 32.75
C GLY A 133 7.13 -32.24 33.51
N LEU A 134 7.37 -30.94 33.70
CA LEU A 134 8.49 -30.42 34.48
C LEU A 134 8.43 -30.81 35.95
N LEU A 135 7.24 -30.73 36.58
CA LEU A 135 7.05 -31.18 37.96
C LEU A 135 7.24 -32.69 38.12
N LEU A 136 6.89 -33.48 37.10
CA LEU A 136 7.12 -34.92 37.11
C LEU A 136 8.58 -35.29 36.80
N ALA A 137 9.29 -34.49 36.01
CA ALA A 137 10.69 -34.73 35.65
C ALA A 137 11.70 -34.12 36.63
N THR A 138 11.29 -33.18 37.49
CA THR A 138 12.23 -32.46 38.37
C THR A 138 12.80 -33.33 39.48
N THR A 139 14.08 -33.12 39.75
CA THR A 139 14.79 -33.62 40.94
C THR A 139 14.78 -32.61 42.08
N ASN A 140 14.59 -31.31 41.79
CA ASN A 140 14.58 -30.22 42.77
C ASN A 140 13.50 -29.19 42.45
N VAL A 141 12.37 -29.29 43.14
CA VAL A 141 11.19 -28.45 42.92
C VAL A 141 11.48 -26.96 43.13
N ARG A 142 12.28 -26.58 44.14
CA ARG A 142 12.62 -25.16 44.39
C ARG A 142 13.38 -24.55 43.22
N ARG A 143 14.34 -25.29 42.65
CA ARG A 143 15.08 -24.86 41.46
C ARG A 143 14.16 -24.71 40.25
N THR A 144 13.24 -25.65 40.04
CA THR A 144 12.27 -25.57 38.94
C THR A 144 11.36 -24.35 39.09
N ILE A 145 10.82 -24.09 40.29
CA ILE A 145 9.97 -22.92 40.54
C ILE A 145 10.75 -21.62 40.25
N PHE A 146 12.00 -21.52 40.71
CA PHE A 146 12.83 -20.36 40.42
C PHE A 146 13.08 -20.16 38.91
N GLN A 147 13.33 -21.25 38.16
CA GLN A 147 13.46 -21.19 36.70
C GLN A 147 12.16 -20.71 36.04
N LEU A 148 10.99 -21.19 36.48
CA LEU A 148 9.70 -20.77 35.94
C LEU A 148 9.44 -19.27 36.19
N ILE A 149 9.72 -18.78 37.41
CA ILE A 149 9.56 -17.36 37.77
C ILE A 149 10.41 -16.44 36.87
N ILE A 150 11.54 -16.92 36.35
CA ILE A 150 12.38 -16.18 35.43
C ILE A 150 11.88 -16.30 33.99
N VAL A 151 11.58 -17.53 33.53
CA VAL A 151 11.23 -17.81 32.13
C VAL A 151 10.00 -17.03 31.67
N PHE A 152 8.91 -17.02 32.47
CA PHE A 152 7.67 -16.35 32.08
C PHE A 152 7.86 -14.84 31.81
N PRO A 153 8.39 -14.03 32.75
CA PRO A 153 8.69 -12.63 32.50
C PRO A 153 9.67 -12.41 31.35
N THR A 154 10.72 -13.22 31.24
CA THR A 154 11.71 -13.08 30.17
C THR A 154 11.08 -13.27 28.79
N CYS A 155 10.24 -14.29 28.61
CA CYS A 155 9.51 -14.51 27.36
C CYS A 155 8.59 -13.33 27.02
N ILE A 156 7.85 -12.79 28.01
CA ILE A 156 6.95 -11.65 27.80
C ILE A 156 7.74 -10.39 27.42
N VAL A 157 8.81 -10.06 28.17
CA VAL A 157 9.67 -8.89 27.89
C VAL A 157 10.32 -9.02 26.51
N PHE A 158 10.78 -10.21 26.15
CA PHE A 158 11.32 -10.47 24.82
C PHE A 158 10.29 -10.20 23.71
N MET A 159 9.06 -10.72 23.85
CA MET A 159 7.99 -10.50 22.88
C MET A 159 7.59 -9.02 22.74
N VAL A 160 7.50 -8.30 23.86
CA VAL A 160 7.21 -6.86 23.84
C VAL A 160 8.35 -6.06 23.21
N GLY A 161 9.60 -6.40 23.53
CA GLY A 161 10.77 -5.78 22.92
C GLY A 161 10.82 -6.00 21.41
N LEU A 162 10.52 -7.23 20.97
CA LEU A 162 10.47 -7.61 19.56
C LEU A 162 9.35 -6.88 18.81
N TYR A 163 8.17 -6.72 19.43
CA TYR A 163 7.07 -5.91 18.91
C TYR A 163 7.49 -4.45 18.68
N ILE A 164 8.08 -3.80 19.70
CA ILE A 164 8.53 -2.40 19.60
C ILE A 164 9.62 -2.25 18.53
N ALA A 165 10.54 -3.21 18.45
CA ALA A 165 11.60 -3.21 17.44
C ALA A 165 11.04 -3.38 16.02
N SER A 166 10.09 -4.31 15.83
CA SER A 166 9.41 -4.53 14.55
C SER A 166 8.64 -3.29 14.10
N GLU A 167 7.85 -2.68 14.98
CA GLU A 167 7.12 -1.44 14.68
C GLU A 167 8.06 -0.31 14.25
N ARG A 168 9.19 -0.13 14.95
CA ARG A 168 10.18 0.89 14.58
C ARG A 168 10.82 0.61 13.22
N ALA A 169 11.21 -0.63 12.94
CA ALA A 169 11.81 -1.02 11.67
C ALA A 169 10.82 -0.85 10.51
N MET A 170 9.58 -1.29 10.69
CA MET A 170 8.51 -1.14 9.70
C MET A 170 8.19 0.32 9.39
N HIS A 171 8.23 1.22 10.39
CA HIS A 171 7.94 2.63 10.18
C HIS A 171 9.11 3.46 9.63
N ARG A 172 10.36 3.13 9.99
CA ARG A 172 11.54 3.95 9.59
C ARG A 172 12.27 3.41 8.37
N GLU A 173 12.42 2.10 8.27
CA GLU A 173 13.22 1.46 7.23
C GLU A 173 12.35 0.84 6.13
N ASN A 174 11.14 0.36 6.50
CA ASN A 174 10.18 -0.36 5.66
C ASN A 174 10.85 -1.24 4.59
N PRO A 175 11.13 -2.53 4.89
CA PRO A 175 11.82 -3.44 3.97
C PRO A 175 10.95 -3.91 2.79
N PHE A 176 10.06 -3.02 2.31
CA PHE A 176 9.07 -3.20 1.27
C PHE A 176 8.06 -4.31 1.58
N ILE A 177 7.58 -4.32 2.83
CA ILE A 177 6.53 -5.22 3.28
C ILE A 177 5.26 -4.39 3.45
N ARG A 178 4.21 -4.73 2.69
CA ARG A 178 2.94 -4.01 2.73
C ARG A 178 2.12 -4.38 3.96
N ARG A 179 1.41 -3.38 4.49
CA ARG A 179 0.43 -3.54 5.56
C ARG A 179 -0.96 -3.43 4.96
N PHE A 180 -1.71 -4.52 5.00
CA PHE A 180 -3.12 -4.53 4.62
C PHE A 180 -3.97 -4.46 5.87
N VAL A 181 -4.59 -3.30 6.11
CA VAL A 181 -5.52 -3.14 7.23
C VAL A 181 -6.86 -3.70 6.78
N GLU A 182 -7.40 -4.68 7.50
CA GLU A 182 -8.71 -5.24 7.16
C GLU A 182 -9.82 -4.20 7.34
N GLY A 183 -10.79 -4.15 6.42
CA GLY A 183 -11.85 -3.14 6.44
C GLY A 183 -11.37 -1.71 6.20
N SER A 184 -10.14 -1.55 5.69
CA SER A 184 -9.55 -0.27 5.25
C SER A 184 -10.36 0.34 4.10
N ALA A 185 -10.57 -0.43 3.05
CA ALA A 185 -11.38 -0.06 1.92
C ALA A 185 -12.30 -1.23 1.56
N PHE A 186 -13.58 -0.95 1.33
CA PHE A 186 -14.53 -1.94 0.81
C PHE A 186 -15.40 -1.32 -0.27
N LYS A 187 -15.67 -2.09 -1.32
CA LYS A 187 -16.53 -1.68 -2.43
C LYS A 187 -17.96 -1.54 -1.91
N THR A 188 -18.58 -0.38 -2.10
CA THR A 188 -19.96 -0.12 -1.68
C THR A 188 -20.92 -0.05 -2.85
N ASP A 189 -20.49 0.53 -3.97
CA ASP A 189 -21.33 0.78 -5.13
C ASP A 189 -20.52 0.59 -6.42
N GLU A 190 -21.23 0.29 -7.50
CA GLU A 190 -20.68 0.19 -8.84
C GLU A 190 -21.70 0.63 -9.88
N VAL A 191 -21.22 1.12 -11.01
CA VAL A 191 -22.04 1.40 -12.19
C VAL A 191 -21.26 1.05 -13.45
N GLN A 192 -21.95 0.47 -14.43
CA GLN A 192 -21.36 0.19 -15.74
C GLN A 192 -21.28 1.48 -16.57
N LEU A 193 -20.11 1.71 -17.13
CA LEU A 193 -19.80 2.78 -18.07
C LEU A 193 -20.08 2.33 -19.51
N ILE A 194 -20.31 3.30 -20.38
CA ILE A 194 -20.65 3.03 -21.79
C ILE A 194 -19.43 2.48 -22.56
N ASN A 195 -18.23 2.88 -22.17
CA ASN A 195 -16.97 2.50 -22.79
C ASN A 195 -15.82 2.57 -21.76
N ASN A 196 -14.61 2.23 -22.20
CA ASN A 196 -13.39 2.26 -21.38
C ASN A 196 -12.52 3.51 -21.59
N SER A 197 -13.03 4.55 -22.26
CA SER A 197 -12.32 5.82 -22.51
C SER A 197 -12.66 6.93 -21.50
N HIS A 198 -13.50 6.61 -20.50
CA HIS A 198 -13.82 7.51 -19.41
C HIS A 198 -12.65 7.66 -18.43
N TYR A 199 -12.50 8.86 -17.87
CA TYR A 199 -11.58 9.17 -16.79
C TYR A 199 -12.23 10.12 -15.77
N LEU A 200 -11.72 10.11 -14.54
CA LEU A 200 -12.22 10.97 -13.46
C LEU A 200 -11.71 12.41 -13.64
N ALA A 201 -12.63 13.37 -13.78
CA ALA A 201 -12.33 14.77 -14.06
C ALA A 201 -12.32 15.67 -12.81
N GLY A 202 -13.02 15.27 -11.75
CA GLY A 202 -13.07 15.97 -10.46
C GLY A 202 -14.39 15.75 -9.73
N SER A 203 -14.67 16.57 -8.73
CA SER A 203 -15.90 16.49 -7.93
C SER A 203 -16.38 17.87 -7.47
N ASP A 204 -17.67 17.98 -7.20
CA ASP A 204 -18.31 19.16 -6.60
C ASP A 204 -19.54 18.76 -5.78
N ASN A 205 -19.72 19.30 -4.58
CA ASN A 205 -20.94 19.21 -3.76
C ASN A 205 -21.71 17.87 -3.85
N GLY A 206 -21.03 16.75 -3.59
CA GLY A 206 -21.66 15.42 -3.61
C GLY A 206 -21.86 14.82 -5.01
N THR A 207 -21.19 15.36 -6.02
CA THR A 207 -21.17 14.87 -7.40
C THR A 207 -19.74 14.57 -7.83
N VAL A 208 -19.54 13.47 -8.55
CA VAL A 208 -18.29 13.11 -9.20
C VAL A 208 -18.46 13.20 -10.72
N PHE A 209 -17.51 13.86 -11.38
CA PHE A 209 -17.54 14.10 -12.82
C PHE A 209 -16.56 13.19 -13.53
N LEU A 210 -17.05 12.56 -14.60
CA LEU A 210 -16.27 11.78 -15.55
C LEU A 210 -16.30 12.50 -16.89
N ALA A 211 -15.14 12.53 -17.55
CA ALA A 211 -14.99 12.97 -18.92
C ALA A 211 -14.55 11.78 -19.79
N ASP A 212 -14.64 11.93 -21.11
CA ASP A 212 -14.38 10.86 -22.07
C ASP A 212 -13.34 11.30 -23.11
N HIS A 213 -12.26 10.53 -23.28
CA HIS A 213 -11.25 10.80 -24.29
C HIS A 213 -11.79 10.75 -25.74
N LEU A 214 -12.83 9.95 -25.99
CA LEU A 214 -13.48 9.83 -27.30
C LEU A 214 -14.60 10.86 -27.51
N ALA A 215 -15.08 11.47 -26.43
CA ALA A 215 -16.14 12.48 -26.47
C ALA A 215 -15.85 13.65 -25.51
N PRO A 216 -14.78 14.45 -25.73
CA PRO A 216 -14.28 15.40 -24.73
C PRO A 216 -15.24 16.55 -24.35
N MET A 217 -16.25 16.80 -25.19
CA MET A 217 -17.29 17.80 -24.93
C MET A 217 -18.46 17.25 -24.10
N TYR A 218 -18.49 15.96 -23.79
CA TYR A 218 -19.55 15.34 -23.00
C TYR A 218 -19.01 14.96 -21.62
N ILE A 219 -19.77 15.34 -20.60
CA ILE A 219 -19.47 15.03 -19.21
C ILE A 219 -20.56 14.14 -18.67
N THR A 220 -20.15 13.11 -17.93
CA THR A 220 -21.06 12.30 -17.13
C THR A 220 -20.87 12.63 -15.67
N ALA A 221 -21.95 13.04 -15.01
CA ALA A 221 -21.96 13.35 -13.59
C ALA A 221 -22.77 12.29 -12.83
N PHE A 222 -22.18 11.77 -11.76
CA PHE A 222 -22.85 10.87 -10.83
C PHE A 222 -22.93 11.51 -9.44
N ASP A 223 -24.01 11.28 -8.71
CA ASP A 223 -23.97 11.53 -7.26
C ASP A 223 -22.94 10.60 -6.59
N THR A 224 -22.51 10.95 -5.39
CA THR A 224 -21.50 10.17 -4.64
C THR A 224 -21.91 8.73 -4.34
N LEU A 225 -23.20 8.36 -4.43
CA LEU A 225 -23.67 6.98 -4.25
C LEU A 225 -23.81 6.21 -5.57
N LEU A 226 -23.45 6.84 -6.71
CA LEU A 226 -23.57 6.29 -8.07
C LEU A 226 -25.00 5.83 -8.44
N LYS A 227 -26.03 6.48 -7.90
CA LYS A 227 -27.45 6.11 -8.14
C LYS A 227 -28.12 6.95 -9.21
N THR A 228 -27.69 8.19 -9.34
CA THR A 228 -28.22 9.18 -10.27
C THR A 228 -27.15 9.56 -11.26
N LYS A 229 -27.52 9.59 -12.53
CA LYS A 229 -26.64 9.96 -13.64
C LYS A 229 -27.21 11.17 -14.36
N LYS A 230 -26.37 12.17 -14.60
CA LYS A 230 -26.66 13.30 -15.47
C LYS A 230 -25.58 13.39 -16.54
N GLN A 231 -25.95 13.95 -17.70
CA GLN A 231 -25.00 14.22 -18.77
C GLN A 231 -25.10 15.69 -19.17
N PHE A 232 -23.95 16.28 -19.44
CA PHE A 232 -23.83 17.67 -19.84
C PHE A 232 -22.96 17.76 -21.10
N LYS A 233 -23.24 18.76 -21.93
CA LYS A 233 -22.45 19.08 -23.12
C LYS A 233 -21.80 20.44 -22.91
N ILE A 234 -20.49 20.51 -23.13
CA ILE A 234 -19.73 21.76 -23.11
C ILE A 234 -20.01 22.52 -24.40
N GLU A 235 -20.36 23.80 -24.25
CA GLU A 235 -20.42 24.75 -25.36
C GLU A 235 -19.21 25.68 -25.28
N LEU A 236 -18.35 25.67 -26.30
CA LEU A 236 -17.21 26.56 -26.36
C LEU A 236 -17.58 27.84 -27.10
N GLU A 237 -17.05 28.99 -26.65
CA GLU A 237 -17.22 30.26 -27.38
C GLU A 237 -16.65 30.22 -28.80
N ARG A 238 -15.64 29.35 -29.01
CA ARG A 238 -14.94 29.11 -30.26
C ARG A 238 -14.42 27.68 -30.27
N ASP A 239 -14.57 26.95 -31.37
CA ASP A 239 -14.20 25.54 -31.52
C ASP A 239 -13.43 25.24 -32.82
N ASP A 240 -12.88 26.27 -33.46
CA ASP A 240 -12.12 26.20 -34.72
C ASP A 240 -10.66 25.72 -34.56
N PHE A 241 -10.22 25.45 -33.33
CA PHE A 241 -8.87 24.94 -33.07
C PHE A 241 -8.76 23.45 -33.47
N PRO A 242 -7.61 23.01 -34.02
CA PRO A 242 -7.39 21.64 -34.42
C PRO A 242 -7.03 20.75 -33.21
N PHE A 243 -7.98 20.56 -32.30
CA PHE A 243 -7.82 19.77 -31.07
C PHE A 243 -7.22 18.38 -31.33
N GLN A 244 -6.33 17.94 -30.44
CA GLN A 244 -5.68 16.63 -30.50
C GLN A 244 -5.84 15.81 -29.22
N THR A 245 -5.59 16.42 -28.07
CA THR A 245 -5.54 15.72 -26.78
C THR A 245 -6.27 16.51 -25.71
N VAL A 246 -7.56 16.72 -25.95
CA VAL A 246 -8.42 17.46 -25.04
C VAL A 246 -8.55 16.70 -23.71
N GLN A 247 -8.29 17.42 -22.63
CA GLN A 247 -8.50 16.95 -21.27
C GLN A 247 -9.38 17.95 -20.53
N MET A 248 -10.18 17.41 -19.62
CA MET A 248 -11.15 18.16 -18.83
C MET A 248 -10.89 17.91 -17.36
N LYS A 249 -10.89 18.98 -16.57
CA LYS A 249 -10.72 18.97 -15.12
C LYS A 249 -11.78 19.86 -14.47
N VAL A 250 -12.23 19.47 -13.28
CA VAL A 250 -13.18 20.23 -12.47
C VAL A 250 -12.47 20.75 -11.22
N LEU A 251 -12.48 22.07 -11.03
CA LEU A 251 -12.11 22.73 -9.79
C LEU A 251 -13.25 23.71 -9.45
N PRO A 252 -14.19 23.33 -8.57
CA PRO A 252 -15.41 24.08 -8.36
C PRO A 252 -15.16 25.55 -7.98
N PRO A 253 -15.98 26.50 -8.50
CA PRO A 253 -17.18 26.29 -9.32
C PRO A 253 -16.91 26.18 -10.83
N PHE A 254 -15.65 25.97 -11.25
CA PHE A 254 -15.23 25.99 -12.64
C PHE A 254 -14.92 24.60 -13.20
N PHE A 255 -15.08 24.47 -14.51
CA PHE A 255 -14.41 23.43 -15.29
C PHE A 255 -13.34 24.06 -16.20
N TYR A 256 -12.36 23.24 -16.55
CA TYR A 256 -11.26 23.59 -17.44
C TYR A 256 -11.17 22.55 -18.53
N LEU A 257 -11.03 23.01 -19.77
CA LEU A 257 -10.76 22.17 -20.92
C LEU A 257 -9.41 22.60 -21.50
N THR A 258 -8.46 21.68 -21.52
CA THR A 258 -7.06 21.95 -21.87
C THR A 258 -6.64 21.06 -23.03
N ASP A 259 -5.96 21.62 -24.00
CA ASP A 259 -5.13 20.87 -24.94
C ASP A 259 -3.72 21.43 -24.85
N GLY A 260 -2.74 20.55 -24.68
CA GLY A 260 -1.34 20.95 -24.55
C GLY A 260 -0.55 20.84 -25.85
N THR A 261 -1.08 20.10 -26.82
CA THR A 261 -0.52 19.91 -28.17
C THR A 261 -0.92 21.07 -29.07
N VAL A 262 -2.14 21.57 -28.89
CA VAL A 262 -2.57 22.90 -29.31
C VAL A 262 -2.76 23.70 -28.02
N PRO A 263 -1.80 24.54 -27.58
CA PRO A 263 -1.75 25.07 -26.22
C PRO A 263 -2.87 26.09 -25.96
N VAL A 264 -4.08 25.57 -25.77
CA VAL A 264 -5.32 26.30 -25.56
C VAL A 264 -5.97 25.82 -24.28
N ILE A 265 -6.49 26.77 -23.50
CA ILE A 265 -7.16 26.48 -22.24
C ILE A 265 -8.47 27.25 -22.24
N TYR A 266 -9.56 26.54 -21.97
CA TYR A 266 -10.88 27.11 -21.71
C TYR A 266 -11.19 27.00 -20.23
N ARG A 267 -11.98 27.96 -19.74
CA ARG A 267 -12.59 27.94 -18.42
C ARG A 267 -14.07 28.29 -18.53
N GLY A 268 -14.92 27.54 -17.85
CA GLY A 268 -16.35 27.80 -17.77
C GLY A 268 -16.92 27.48 -16.39
N LEU A 269 -18.18 27.87 -16.16
CA LEU A 269 -18.90 27.56 -14.92
C LEU A 269 -19.58 26.19 -15.04
N LEU A 270 -19.65 25.46 -13.93
CA LEU A 270 -20.39 24.18 -13.87
C LEU A 270 -21.90 24.36 -14.03
N ASP A 271 -22.43 25.57 -13.80
CA ASP A 271 -23.86 25.87 -13.85
C ASP A 271 -24.39 25.91 -15.29
N ASP A 272 -23.62 26.46 -16.23
CA ASP A 272 -24.04 26.68 -17.62
C ASP A 272 -23.28 25.84 -18.65
N TRP A 273 -22.15 25.23 -18.27
CA TRP A 273 -21.27 24.45 -19.13
C TRP A 273 -20.73 25.22 -20.34
N LYS A 274 -20.61 26.55 -20.23
CA LYS A 274 -20.09 27.42 -21.30
C LYS A 274 -18.62 27.75 -21.07
N GLY A 275 -17.76 27.28 -21.97
CA GLY A 275 -16.31 27.46 -21.92
C GLY A 275 -15.88 28.71 -22.67
N LYS A 276 -15.19 29.63 -21.97
CA LYS A 276 -14.52 30.79 -22.56
C LYS A 276 -13.02 30.55 -22.67
N ILE A 277 -12.36 31.15 -23.66
CA ILE A 277 -10.92 31.02 -23.80
C ILE A 277 -10.24 31.74 -22.63
N LEU A 278 -9.45 31.00 -21.87
CA LEU A 278 -8.58 31.49 -20.82
C LEU A 278 -7.14 31.70 -21.34
N MET A 279 -6.72 30.89 -22.31
CA MET A 279 -5.42 30.98 -22.96
C MET A 279 -5.55 30.63 -24.44
N GLU A 280 -5.19 31.57 -25.32
CA GLU A 280 -5.00 31.28 -26.74
C GLU A 280 -3.64 30.63 -27.02
N PRO A 281 -3.49 29.91 -28.15
CA PRO A 281 -2.21 29.36 -28.57
C PRO A 281 -1.09 30.40 -28.59
N ASN A 282 -0.12 30.23 -27.70
CA ASN A 282 0.94 31.20 -27.43
C ASN A 282 2.34 30.59 -27.45
N GLY A 283 2.47 29.34 -27.92
CA GLY A 283 3.73 28.61 -27.99
C GLY A 283 4.16 27.93 -26.68
N TYR A 284 3.41 28.07 -25.58
CA TYR A 284 3.66 27.34 -24.34
C TYR A 284 3.00 25.95 -24.36
N TYR A 285 3.61 25.02 -25.09
CA TYR A 285 3.17 23.62 -25.13
C TYR A 285 3.37 22.92 -23.79
N PHE A 286 2.43 22.04 -23.44
CA PHE A 286 2.51 21.23 -22.24
C PHE A 286 1.99 19.82 -22.52
N SER A 287 2.44 18.85 -21.72
CA SER A 287 2.06 17.44 -21.87
C SER A 287 1.07 16.98 -20.80
N LYS A 288 1.01 17.70 -19.67
CA LYS A 288 0.10 17.45 -18.55
C LYS A 288 -0.21 18.78 -17.88
N ALA A 289 -1.42 18.92 -17.33
CA ALA A 289 -1.84 20.08 -16.56
C ALA A 289 -2.67 19.63 -15.34
N GLU A 290 -2.49 20.31 -14.21
CA GLU A 290 -3.29 20.14 -13.00
C GLU A 290 -3.73 21.53 -12.50
N ILE A 291 -5.04 21.69 -12.27
CA ILE A 291 -5.62 22.97 -11.85
C ILE A 291 -5.46 23.10 -10.34
N THR A 292 -4.65 24.05 -9.88
CA THR A 292 -4.32 24.21 -8.44
C THR A 292 -5.02 25.39 -7.79
N ALA A 293 -5.51 26.33 -8.60
CA ALA A 293 -6.40 27.41 -8.17
C ALA A 293 -7.22 27.91 -9.37
N PRO A 294 -8.29 28.71 -9.18
CA PRO A 294 -9.10 29.21 -10.29
C PRO A 294 -8.32 29.96 -11.38
N ASN A 295 -7.19 30.56 -11.00
CA ASN A 295 -6.28 31.32 -11.85
C ASN A 295 -4.86 30.74 -11.88
N THR A 296 -4.64 29.51 -11.38
CA THR A 296 -3.31 28.89 -11.36
C THR A 296 -3.37 27.47 -11.86
N ILE A 297 -2.55 27.16 -12.85
CA ILE A 297 -2.41 25.82 -13.43
C ILE A 297 -0.95 25.42 -13.34
N VAL A 298 -0.68 24.28 -12.71
CA VAL A 298 0.62 23.63 -12.77
C VAL A 298 0.67 22.77 -14.04
N PHE A 299 1.73 22.88 -14.82
CA PHE A 299 1.91 22.11 -16.05
C PHE A 299 3.28 21.43 -16.09
N ARG A 300 3.37 20.38 -16.90
CA ARG A 300 4.64 19.76 -17.29
C ARG A 300 4.88 19.97 -18.77
N ALA A 301 5.97 20.65 -19.11
CA ALA A 301 6.43 20.86 -20.48
C ALA A 301 7.78 20.18 -20.70
N GLN A 302 8.28 20.24 -21.94
CA GLN A 302 9.64 19.86 -22.29
C GLN A 302 10.43 21.12 -22.63
N ASN A 303 11.63 21.24 -22.09
CA ASN A 303 12.54 22.32 -22.44
C ASN A 303 13.00 22.15 -23.89
N SER A 304 12.78 23.18 -24.72
CA SER A 304 13.09 23.17 -26.15
C SER A 304 14.58 22.97 -26.45
N ASN A 305 15.48 23.33 -25.54
CA ASN A 305 16.92 23.26 -25.76
C ASN A 305 17.48 21.85 -25.56
N ASN A 306 17.01 21.11 -24.56
CA ASN A 306 17.60 19.83 -24.14
C ASN A 306 16.60 18.66 -24.09
N GLY A 307 15.31 18.91 -24.34
CA GLY A 307 14.24 17.91 -24.33
C GLY A 307 13.91 17.36 -22.95
N GLU A 308 14.38 17.99 -21.87
CA GLU A 308 14.12 17.55 -20.50
C GLU A 308 12.74 18.02 -20.03
N ASN A 309 12.06 17.20 -19.24
CA ASN A 309 10.80 17.61 -18.62
C ASN A 309 11.07 18.70 -17.58
N VAL A 310 10.20 19.70 -17.57
CA VAL A 310 10.19 20.78 -16.61
C VAL A 310 8.77 21.04 -16.13
N LEU A 311 8.62 21.34 -14.84
CA LEU A 311 7.36 21.84 -14.29
C LEU A 311 7.31 23.36 -14.37
N GLY A 312 6.12 23.89 -14.60
CA GLY A 312 5.87 25.32 -14.59
C GLY A 312 4.47 25.65 -14.08
N THR A 313 4.21 26.93 -13.95
CA THR A 313 2.90 27.47 -13.57
C THR A 313 2.43 28.48 -14.60
N PHE A 314 1.17 28.37 -14.97
CA PHE A 314 0.41 29.45 -15.61
C PHE A 314 -0.37 30.18 -14.53
N GLN A 315 -0.18 31.49 -14.42
CA GLN A 315 -0.94 32.37 -13.55
C GLN A 315 -1.71 33.38 -14.39
N PHE A 316 -3.03 33.36 -14.26
CA PHE A 316 -3.95 34.20 -15.03
C PHE A 316 -4.39 35.42 -14.21
N GLY A 317 -3.89 36.59 -14.57
CA GLY A 317 -4.31 37.89 -14.01
C GLY A 317 -4.66 38.86 -15.14
N ASP A 318 -4.17 40.10 -15.06
CA ASP A 318 -4.28 41.07 -16.17
C ASP A 318 -3.54 40.59 -17.43
N SER A 319 -2.51 39.77 -17.24
CA SER A 319 -1.79 39.06 -18.30
C SER A 319 -1.41 37.65 -17.83
N LEU A 320 -1.04 36.80 -18.78
CA LEU A 320 -0.51 35.47 -18.49
C LEU A 320 0.93 35.58 -17.96
N HIS A 321 1.14 35.16 -16.72
CA HIS A 321 2.49 34.99 -16.17
C HIS A 321 2.88 33.51 -16.19
N VAL A 322 4.06 33.20 -16.76
CA VAL A 322 4.59 31.84 -16.86
C VAL A 322 5.89 31.75 -16.07
N SER A 323 5.94 30.82 -15.11
CA SER A 323 7.14 30.56 -14.31
C SER A 323 7.53 29.10 -14.37
N TYR A 324 8.82 28.81 -14.55
CA TYR A 324 9.37 27.46 -14.63
C TYR A 324 10.17 27.12 -13.37
N ALA A 325 10.07 25.86 -12.95
CA ALA A 325 10.82 25.28 -11.83
C ALA A 325 11.81 24.21 -12.35
N PRO A 326 12.90 24.60 -13.04
CA PRO A 326 13.79 23.66 -13.76
C PRO A 326 14.48 22.64 -12.84
N ASN A 327 14.71 22.99 -11.58
CA ASN A 327 15.42 22.13 -10.62
C ASN A 327 14.49 21.22 -9.80
N LEU A 328 13.18 21.29 -10.04
CA LEU A 328 12.20 20.58 -9.23
C LEU A 328 12.08 19.10 -9.62
N LEU A 329 12.19 18.78 -10.91
CA LEU A 329 12.31 17.41 -11.38
C LEU A 329 13.78 16.96 -11.39
N GLN A 330 14.08 15.84 -10.72
CA GLN A 330 15.46 15.38 -10.55
C GLN A 330 15.85 14.36 -11.62
N LYS A 331 16.69 14.77 -12.57
CA LYS A 331 17.28 13.89 -13.58
C LYS A 331 18.25 12.87 -12.96
N GLN A 332 18.17 11.63 -13.42
CA GLN A 332 19.10 10.52 -13.18
C GLN A 332 19.78 10.05 -14.48
N VAL A 333 19.05 10.05 -15.61
CA VAL A 333 19.53 9.50 -16.90
C VAL A 333 19.45 10.57 -17.99
N ASP A 334 18.26 10.77 -18.58
CA ASP A 334 18.10 11.62 -19.76
C ASP A 334 17.29 12.90 -19.50
N GLY A 335 16.59 12.98 -18.37
CA GLY A 335 15.76 14.10 -17.96
C GLY A 335 14.39 14.10 -18.62
N PHE A 336 14.07 13.08 -19.43
CA PHE A 336 12.82 12.95 -20.17
C PHE A 336 12.01 11.74 -19.72
N PHE A 337 12.57 10.53 -19.84
CA PHE A 337 11.85 9.33 -19.44
C PHE A 337 11.92 9.10 -17.93
N ASP A 338 13.10 9.33 -17.33
CA ASP A 338 13.36 9.12 -15.91
C ASP A 338 12.65 10.13 -14.99
N THR A 339 12.27 11.29 -15.53
CA THR A 339 11.53 12.35 -14.84
C THR A 339 10.02 12.30 -15.12
N ASP A 340 9.53 11.35 -15.93
CA ASP A 340 8.10 11.19 -16.19
C ASP A 340 7.36 10.72 -14.93
N GLY A 341 6.07 11.06 -14.82
CA GLY A 341 5.31 10.86 -13.61
C GLY A 341 3.88 11.38 -13.65
N THR A 342 3.12 11.11 -12.60
CA THR A 342 1.75 11.59 -12.38
C THR A 342 1.73 12.88 -11.56
N MET A 343 0.64 13.64 -11.72
CA MET A 343 0.37 14.87 -10.97
C MET A 343 -0.96 14.72 -10.24
N ALA A 344 -1.03 15.23 -9.02
CA ALA A 344 -2.26 15.28 -8.25
C ALA A 344 -2.26 16.53 -7.36
N PHE A 345 -3.43 17.12 -7.16
CA PHE A 345 -3.61 18.28 -6.31
C PHE A 345 -4.64 17.97 -5.23
N ASP A 346 -4.32 18.38 -4.00
CA ASP A 346 -5.23 18.35 -2.86
C ASP A 346 -5.78 19.77 -2.62
N PRO A 347 -7.05 20.05 -2.96
CA PRO A 347 -7.65 21.37 -2.79
C PRO A 347 -7.79 21.80 -1.33
N MET A 348 -7.97 20.85 -0.41
CA MET A 348 -8.17 21.13 1.02
C MET A 348 -6.86 21.59 1.65
N MET A 349 -5.77 20.86 1.37
CA MET A 349 -4.45 21.18 1.92
C MET A 349 -3.69 22.22 1.08
N LYS A 350 -4.17 22.52 -0.14
CA LYS A 350 -3.50 23.35 -1.15
C LYS A 350 -2.08 22.83 -1.43
N LYS A 351 -1.96 21.52 -1.62
CA LYS A 351 -0.69 20.85 -1.88
C LYS A 351 -0.72 20.17 -3.23
N PHE A 352 0.39 20.27 -3.95
CA PHE A 352 0.62 19.58 -5.21
C PHE A 352 1.58 18.42 -5.00
N ALA A 353 1.29 17.27 -5.59
CA ALA A 353 2.15 16.10 -5.57
C ALA A 353 2.56 15.69 -6.99
N TYR A 354 3.83 15.32 -7.14
CA TYR A 354 4.37 14.70 -8.35
C TYR A 354 5.02 13.37 -8.00
N THR A 355 4.54 12.28 -8.60
CA THR A 355 5.06 10.92 -8.35
C THR A 355 5.74 10.40 -9.60
N TYR A 356 7.00 9.98 -9.50
CA TYR A 356 7.74 9.47 -10.66
C TYR A 356 7.27 8.08 -11.06
N TYR A 357 7.18 7.80 -12.36
CA TYR A 357 6.71 6.51 -12.86
C TYR A 357 7.71 5.37 -12.60
N TYR A 358 9.01 5.59 -12.81
CA TYR A 358 10.01 4.52 -12.93
C TYR A 358 10.97 4.42 -11.73
N ARG A 359 10.63 5.06 -10.63
CA ARG A 359 11.41 5.05 -9.38
C ARG A 359 10.53 5.33 -8.17
N ASN A 360 10.99 4.93 -7.00
CA ASN A 360 10.30 5.01 -5.73
C ASN A 360 10.23 6.41 -5.12
N GLN A 361 10.19 7.48 -5.93
CA GLN A 361 10.30 8.85 -5.45
C GLN A 361 9.04 9.64 -5.78
N PHE A 362 8.71 10.59 -4.91
CA PHE A 362 7.70 11.61 -5.17
C PHE A 362 8.10 12.91 -4.46
N MET A 363 7.40 13.98 -4.78
CA MET A 363 7.58 15.27 -4.11
C MET A 363 6.23 15.91 -3.82
N VAL A 364 6.22 16.76 -2.80
CA VAL A 364 5.09 17.61 -2.45
C VAL A 364 5.55 19.06 -2.47
N SER A 365 4.75 19.95 -3.05
CA SER A 365 4.99 21.39 -3.12
C SER A 365 3.73 22.19 -2.84
N ASP A 366 3.88 23.50 -2.74
CA ASP A 366 2.73 24.41 -2.84
C ASP A 366 2.26 24.56 -4.31
N PRO A 367 1.15 25.29 -4.57
CA PRO A 367 0.62 25.53 -5.92
C PRO A 367 1.57 26.34 -6.83
N ASN A 368 2.57 27.02 -6.26
CA ASN A 368 3.57 27.81 -6.98
C ASN A 368 4.87 27.03 -7.19
N LEU A 369 4.84 25.71 -7.00
CA LEU A 369 5.99 24.80 -7.16
C LEU A 369 7.14 25.06 -6.19
N LYS A 370 6.89 25.71 -5.04
CA LYS A 370 7.86 25.75 -3.95
C LYS A 370 7.86 24.40 -3.23
N LEU A 371 8.97 23.69 -3.34
CA LEU A 371 9.16 22.37 -2.72
C LEU A 371 8.92 22.43 -1.21
N ASP A 372 8.09 21.51 -0.72
CA ASP A 372 7.89 21.27 0.71
C ASP A 372 8.81 20.13 1.17
N TYR A 373 8.64 18.94 0.58
CA TYR A 373 9.51 17.80 0.83
C TYR A 373 9.56 16.81 -0.34
N ARG A 374 10.56 15.91 -0.29
CA ARG A 374 10.67 14.75 -1.17
C ARG A 374 10.48 13.49 -0.37
N GLY A 375 9.55 12.66 -0.81
CA GLY A 375 9.24 11.37 -0.19
C GLY A 375 9.75 10.21 -1.03
N LYS A 376 9.77 9.04 -0.39
CA LYS A 376 9.92 7.77 -1.09
C LYS A 376 8.66 6.93 -0.92
N THR A 377 8.25 6.27 -1.98
CA THR A 377 7.29 5.16 -1.87
C THR A 377 7.98 3.98 -1.18
N ILE A 378 7.21 3.04 -0.65
CA ILE A 378 7.75 1.85 0.05
C ILE A 378 8.56 0.92 -0.87
N ASP A 379 8.40 1.09 -2.18
CA ASP A 379 9.16 0.38 -3.20
C ASP A 379 10.68 0.59 -3.06
N THR A 380 11.48 -0.33 -3.60
CA THR A 380 12.95 -0.34 -3.46
C THR A 380 13.71 0.25 -4.65
N ILE A 381 13.06 0.50 -5.79
CA ILE A 381 13.70 0.93 -7.03
C ILE A 381 13.96 2.44 -6.97
N SER A 382 15.10 2.86 -6.42
CA SER A 382 15.49 4.27 -6.35
C SER A 382 16.13 4.82 -7.62
N HIS A 383 16.75 3.93 -8.40
CA HIS A 383 17.40 4.25 -9.65
C HIS A 383 16.67 3.58 -10.80
N VAL A 384 16.42 4.39 -11.81
CA VAL A 384 15.76 3.96 -13.04
C VAL A 384 16.61 2.93 -13.78
N ASN A 385 16.00 1.80 -14.16
CA ASN A 385 16.68 0.69 -14.86
C ASN A 385 16.14 0.53 -16.29
N PHE A 386 16.57 1.41 -17.20
CA PHE A 386 16.37 1.23 -18.64
C PHE A 386 17.52 1.81 -19.45
N LYS A 387 17.75 1.26 -20.65
CA LYS A 387 18.70 1.79 -21.63
C LYS A 387 17.97 2.69 -22.61
N THR A 388 18.49 3.89 -22.86
CA THR A 388 17.95 4.81 -23.88
C THR A 388 18.77 4.70 -25.16
N ALA A 389 18.10 4.84 -26.31
CA ALA A 389 18.72 4.99 -27.61
C ALA A 389 18.34 6.37 -28.17
N TYR A 390 19.34 7.19 -28.48
CA TYR A 390 19.12 8.48 -29.14
C TYR A 390 19.30 8.32 -30.65
N ILE A 391 18.24 8.57 -31.42
CA ILE A 391 18.26 8.48 -32.87
C ILE A 391 18.64 9.86 -33.42
N LYS A 392 19.92 10.05 -33.75
CA LYS A 392 20.45 11.33 -34.27
C LYS A 392 19.73 11.83 -35.53
N ALA A 393 19.25 10.92 -36.38
CA ALA A 393 18.57 11.24 -37.63
C ALA A 393 17.19 11.88 -37.44
N THR A 394 16.43 11.45 -36.42
CA THR A 394 15.08 11.96 -36.12
C THR A 394 15.05 12.88 -34.90
N LYS A 395 16.18 13.05 -34.19
CA LYS A 395 16.29 13.72 -32.88
C LYS A 395 15.36 13.10 -31.81
N GLU A 396 14.93 11.86 -32.01
CA GLU A 396 14.05 11.15 -31.09
C GLU A 396 14.86 10.35 -30.05
N ARG A 397 14.36 10.34 -28.81
CA ARG A 397 14.79 9.40 -27.78
C ARG A 397 13.82 8.22 -27.77
N LYS A 398 14.34 7.00 -27.88
CA LYS A 398 13.55 5.77 -27.72
C LYS A 398 14.08 4.96 -26.56
N MET A 399 13.17 4.30 -25.86
CA MET A 399 13.54 3.28 -24.88
C MET A 399 14.00 2.03 -25.63
N ALA A 400 15.15 1.47 -25.25
CA ALA A 400 15.64 0.21 -25.82
C ALA A 400 14.83 -1.01 -25.33
N SER A 401 14.11 -0.85 -24.22
CA SER A 401 13.18 -1.84 -23.64
C SER A 401 12.12 -1.11 -22.80
N PRO A 402 10.86 -1.58 -22.75
CA PRO A 402 9.85 -1.00 -21.87
C PRO A 402 10.33 -1.05 -20.41
N PRO A 403 10.42 0.10 -19.71
CA PRO A 403 10.87 0.13 -18.33
C PRO A 403 9.79 -0.45 -17.41
N LEU A 404 10.25 -1.01 -16.30
CA LEU A 404 9.35 -1.41 -15.23
C LEU A 404 8.75 -0.14 -14.60
N THR A 405 7.46 0.09 -14.85
CA THR A 405 6.70 1.10 -14.10
C THR A 405 6.67 0.69 -12.63
N VAL A 406 7.02 1.62 -11.75
CA VAL A 406 7.00 1.46 -10.29
C VAL A 406 5.70 2.00 -9.72
N ASN A 407 5.35 3.23 -10.09
CA ASN A 407 4.12 3.91 -9.70
C ASN A 407 3.30 4.14 -10.96
N GLN A 408 2.03 3.74 -11.04
CA GLN A 408 1.21 3.91 -12.25
C GLN A 408 0.25 5.10 -12.15
N LEU A 409 -0.45 5.23 -11.03
CA LEU A 409 -1.49 6.24 -10.82
C LEU A 409 -1.26 6.91 -9.47
N THR A 410 -1.66 8.18 -9.38
CA THR A 410 -1.64 8.94 -8.13
C THR A 410 -2.97 9.67 -7.93
N ALA A 411 -3.46 9.68 -6.70
CA ALA A 411 -4.52 10.58 -6.24
C ALA A 411 -4.07 11.22 -4.93
N PHE A 412 -4.52 12.44 -4.66
CA PHE A 412 -4.11 13.18 -3.48
C PHE A 412 -5.32 13.88 -2.87
N SER A 413 -5.64 13.55 -1.63
CA SER A 413 -6.79 14.13 -0.93
C SER A 413 -6.57 14.09 0.57
N ASN A 414 -6.95 15.15 1.27
CA ASN A 414 -6.88 15.26 2.72
C ASN A 414 -5.50 14.97 3.35
N GLY A 415 -4.42 15.37 2.67
CA GLY A 415 -3.05 15.09 3.11
C GLY A 415 -2.61 13.63 2.94
N LEU A 416 -3.40 12.81 2.24
CA LEU A 416 -3.11 11.42 1.94
C LEU A 416 -2.80 11.24 0.46
N LEU A 417 -1.60 10.78 0.16
CA LEU A 417 -1.17 10.42 -1.18
C LEU A 417 -1.45 8.94 -1.42
N PHE A 418 -2.27 8.65 -2.43
CA PHE A 418 -2.60 7.31 -2.89
C PHE A 418 -1.78 7.02 -4.13
N VAL A 419 -1.02 5.93 -4.13
CA VAL A 419 -0.14 5.56 -5.25
C VAL A 419 -0.41 4.12 -5.66
N ASN A 420 -0.86 3.91 -6.90
CA ASN A 420 -0.97 2.56 -7.43
C ASN A 420 0.42 2.02 -7.78
N SER A 421 0.91 1.07 -6.99
CA SER A 421 2.22 0.45 -7.20
C SER A 421 2.13 -0.70 -8.20
N LYS A 422 3.19 -0.87 -9.00
CA LYS A 422 3.38 -1.91 -10.01
C LYS A 422 4.45 -2.95 -9.65
N ILE A 423 4.93 -2.91 -8.41
CA ILE A 423 5.95 -3.83 -7.91
C ILE A 423 5.32 -4.72 -6.83
N VAL A 424 5.64 -6.01 -6.86
CA VAL A 424 5.20 -6.99 -5.86
C VAL A 424 6.01 -6.79 -4.58
N GLY A 425 5.32 -6.59 -3.46
CA GLY A 425 5.97 -6.42 -2.16
C GLY A 425 6.66 -7.68 -1.69
N ARG A 426 7.60 -7.53 -0.76
CA ARG A 426 8.23 -8.67 -0.10
C ARG A 426 7.17 -9.41 0.72
N TYR A 427 7.10 -10.74 0.56
CA TYR A 427 6.15 -11.62 1.24
C TYR A 427 4.69 -11.50 0.78
N GLU A 428 4.45 -10.95 -0.41
CA GLU A 428 3.13 -10.93 -1.02
C GLU A 428 2.84 -12.19 -1.85
N PRO A 429 1.62 -12.77 -1.72
CA PRO A 429 1.19 -13.87 -2.56
C PRO A 429 1.07 -13.42 -4.02
N LYS A 430 1.64 -14.20 -4.95
CA LYS A 430 1.68 -13.86 -6.38
C LYS A 430 0.30 -13.92 -7.03
N GLU A 431 -0.60 -14.69 -6.47
CA GLU A 431 -1.99 -14.86 -6.91
C GLU A 431 -2.74 -13.53 -6.79
N MET A 432 -2.58 -12.83 -5.65
CA MET A 432 -3.21 -11.53 -5.42
C MET A 432 -2.78 -10.47 -6.43
N TRP A 433 -1.57 -10.58 -6.98
CA TRP A 433 -1.08 -9.67 -8.03
C TRP A 433 -1.81 -9.85 -9.37
N GLN A 434 -2.28 -11.06 -9.64
CA GLN A 434 -3.05 -11.36 -10.85
C GLN A 434 -4.51 -10.89 -10.72
N GLU A 435 -5.01 -10.85 -9.49
CA GLU A 435 -6.42 -10.54 -9.18
C GLU A 435 -6.67 -9.09 -8.78
N ALA A 436 -5.67 -8.36 -8.28
CA ALA A 436 -5.85 -7.02 -7.74
C ALA A 436 -4.69 -6.05 -8.01
N SER A 437 -5.03 -4.78 -8.17
CA SER A 437 -4.09 -3.66 -8.16
C SER A 437 -3.88 -3.20 -6.73
N VAL A 438 -2.63 -2.93 -6.35
CA VAL A 438 -2.30 -2.45 -5.00
C VAL A 438 -2.17 -0.93 -5.00
N VAL A 439 -2.88 -0.27 -4.09
CA VAL A 439 -2.78 1.18 -3.86
C VAL A 439 -2.16 1.41 -2.49
N ASP A 440 -0.96 1.97 -2.48
CA ASP A 440 -0.22 2.34 -1.27
C ASP A 440 -0.66 3.74 -0.81
N ILE A 441 -0.87 3.92 0.49
CA ILE A 441 -1.36 5.16 1.09
C ILE A 441 -0.25 5.77 1.97
N TYR A 442 0.07 7.03 1.73
CA TYR A 442 1.10 7.79 2.43
C TYR A 442 0.52 9.03 3.08
N ASP A 443 0.90 9.27 4.34
CA ASP A 443 0.63 10.53 5.04
C ASP A 443 1.70 11.56 4.67
N THR A 444 1.28 12.66 4.05
CA THR A 444 2.20 13.71 3.62
C THR A 444 2.60 14.68 4.72
N HIS A 445 1.94 14.66 5.88
CA HIS A 445 2.31 15.46 7.04
C HIS A 445 3.38 14.78 7.89
N ASN A 446 3.19 13.48 8.13
CA ASN A 446 4.11 12.67 8.93
C ASN A 446 5.22 11.99 8.11
N TYR A 447 5.21 12.20 6.78
CA TYR A 447 6.16 11.63 5.83
C TYR A 447 6.26 10.10 5.94
N SER A 448 5.12 9.43 6.16
CA SER A 448 5.09 8.02 6.52
C SER A 448 4.13 7.21 5.67
N TYR A 449 4.51 5.99 5.32
CA TYR A 449 3.60 4.98 4.77
C TYR A 449 2.60 4.53 5.86
N LEU A 450 1.32 4.51 5.50
CA LEU A 450 0.24 4.10 6.41
C LEU A 450 -0.17 2.65 6.19
N SER A 451 -0.58 2.33 4.97
CA SER A 451 -1.14 1.02 4.61
C SER A 451 -1.26 0.88 3.09
N SER A 452 -1.68 -0.29 2.64
CA SER A 452 -2.05 -0.56 1.25
C SER A 452 -3.45 -1.18 1.19
N ILE A 453 -4.13 -0.95 0.08
CA ILE A 453 -5.45 -1.51 -0.20
C ILE A 453 -5.43 -2.25 -1.54
N TYR A 454 -6.25 -3.29 -1.63
CA TYR A 454 -6.48 -4.03 -2.87
C TYR A 454 -7.68 -3.45 -3.62
N ILE A 455 -7.46 -3.17 -4.91
CA ILE A 455 -8.50 -2.82 -5.86
C ILE A 455 -8.57 -3.94 -6.89
N TYR A 456 -9.54 -4.83 -6.72
CA TYR A 456 -9.71 -6.04 -7.54
C TYR A 456 -9.98 -5.71 -9.00
N HIS A 457 -9.37 -6.50 -9.89
CA HIS A 457 -9.59 -6.42 -11.33
C HIS A 457 -11.01 -6.87 -11.68
N VAL A 458 -11.55 -6.30 -12.76
CA VAL A 458 -12.87 -6.65 -13.30
C VAL A 458 -12.72 -6.87 -14.79
N GLU A 459 -13.33 -7.92 -15.34
CA GLU A 459 -13.22 -8.26 -16.76
C GLU A 459 -11.76 -8.41 -17.23
N LYS A 460 -10.85 -8.87 -16.34
CA LYS A 460 -9.39 -8.92 -16.55
C LYS A 460 -8.74 -7.54 -16.77
N ALA A 461 -9.50 -6.45 -16.64
CA ALA A 461 -9.00 -5.10 -16.68
C ALA A 461 -8.46 -4.69 -15.30
N ARG A 462 -7.31 -4.00 -15.32
CA ARG A 462 -6.68 -3.44 -14.13
C ARG A 462 -7.22 -2.04 -13.86
N LEU A 463 -6.90 -1.50 -12.68
CA LEU A 463 -7.16 -0.10 -12.34
C LEU A 463 -6.62 0.86 -13.41
N GLN A 464 -7.49 1.69 -13.99
CA GLN A 464 -7.16 2.64 -15.07
C GLN A 464 -7.17 4.10 -14.61
N SER A 465 -8.06 4.44 -13.68
CA SER A 465 -8.16 5.78 -13.11
C SER A 465 -8.58 5.68 -11.66
N MET A 466 -8.10 6.60 -10.82
CA MET A 466 -8.54 6.71 -9.43
C MET A 466 -8.64 8.17 -9.00
N TYR A 467 -9.62 8.46 -8.16
CA TYR A 467 -9.86 9.78 -7.59
C TYR A 467 -10.42 9.61 -6.18
N VAL A 468 -9.98 10.46 -5.25
CA VAL A 468 -10.39 10.38 -3.86
C VAL A 468 -11.05 11.71 -3.48
N VAL A 469 -12.23 11.62 -2.88
CA VAL A 469 -12.94 12.78 -2.32
C VAL A 469 -13.64 12.38 -1.01
N GLY A 470 -13.33 13.11 0.05
CA GLY A 470 -13.79 12.78 1.39
C GLY A 470 -13.27 11.41 1.83
N ASP A 471 -14.19 10.52 2.18
CA ASP A 471 -13.97 9.12 2.55
C ASP A 471 -14.24 8.14 1.40
N ASN A 472 -14.30 8.62 0.15
CA ASN A 472 -14.62 7.79 -1.01
C ASN A 472 -13.45 7.76 -1.99
N LEU A 473 -13.07 6.54 -2.40
CA LEU A 473 -12.19 6.29 -3.53
C LEU A 473 -13.04 5.81 -4.70
N TYR A 474 -12.98 6.53 -5.80
CA TYR A 474 -13.57 6.16 -7.08
C TYR A 474 -12.50 5.54 -7.96
N ALA A 475 -12.81 4.39 -8.56
CA ALA A 475 -11.90 3.63 -9.40
C ALA A 475 -12.59 3.25 -10.71
N ILE A 476 -11.94 3.52 -11.84
CA ILE A 476 -12.38 3.01 -13.15
C ILE A 476 -11.59 1.73 -13.46
N ILE A 477 -12.30 0.65 -13.70
CA ILE A 477 -11.77 -0.69 -13.95
C ILE A 477 -12.55 -1.34 -15.09
N GLY A 478 -11.94 -1.41 -16.27
CA GLY A 478 -12.60 -1.96 -17.47
C GLY A 478 -13.78 -1.09 -17.88
N SER A 479 -14.97 -1.67 -17.92
CA SER A 479 -16.21 -0.97 -18.23
C SER A 479 -16.98 -0.51 -16.98
N TYR A 480 -16.34 -0.44 -15.81
CA TYR A 480 -17.02 -0.10 -14.55
C TYR A 480 -16.40 1.08 -13.81
N LEU A 481 -17.25 1.89 -13.19
CA LEU A 481 -16.89 2.83 -12.15
C LEU A 481 -17.29 2.22 -10.79
N HIS A 482 -16.29 1.99 -9.95
CA HIS A 482 -16.46 1.49 -8.60
C HIS A 482 -16.30 2.61 -7.58
N ARG A 483 -17.04 2.50 -6.49
CA ARG A 483 -16.85 3.30 -5.29
C ARG A 483 -16.42 2.40 -4.14
N TYR A 484 -15.33 2.80 -3.49
CA TYR A 484 -14.83 2.21 -2.26
C TYR A 484 -14.98 3.22 -1.13
N HIS A 485 -15.55 2.80 0.00
CA HIS A 485 -15.53 3.59 1.23
C HIS A 485 -14.20 3.35 1.96
N LEU A 486 -13.52 4.44 2.32
CA LEU A 486 -12.27 4.45 3.06
C LEU A 486 -12.58 4.64 4.55
N ASN A 487 -12.22 3.65 5.36
CA ASN A 487 -12.48 3.68 6.79
C ASN A 487 -11.70 4.80 7.47
N THR A 488 -12.35 5.53 8.37
CA THR A 488 -11.75 6.64 9.14
C THR A 488 -10.54 6.22 9.99
N ASN A 489 -10.44 4.94 10.38
CA ASN A 489 -9.26 4.41 11.08
C ASN A 489 -7.98 4.37 10.22
N LEU A 490 -8.10 4.39 8.88
CA LEU A 490 -6.97 4.63 7.98
C LEU A 490 -6.54 6.10 7.96
N ILE A 491 -7.50 7.00 8.15
CA ILE A 491 -7.38 8.45 7.93
C ILE A 491 -6.97 9.15 9.23
N ARG A 492 -7.22 8.54 10.41
CA ARG A 492 -6.80 9.03 11.72
C ARG A 492 -6.02 7.96 12.47
N LYS A 493 -4.74 8.23 12.76
CA LYS A 493 -4.06 7.52 13.87
C LYS A 493 -4.88 7.76 15.14
N LYS A 494 -5.24 6.70 15.86
CA LYS A 494 -5.54 6.82 17.28
C LYS A 494 -4.29 7.41 17.94
N THR A 495 -4.42 8.64 18.42
CA THR A 495 -3.46 9.32 19.30
C THR A 495 -3.12 8.46 20.50
#